data_AF-A0A392SBV3-F1
#
_entry.id   AF-A0A392SBV3-F1
#
_cell.length_a   1.000
_cell.length_b   1.000
_cell.length_c   1.000
_cell.angle_alpha   90.00
_cell.angle_beta   90.00
_cell.angle_gamma   90.00
#
_symmetry.space_group_name_H-M   'P 1'
#
loop_
_entity.id
_entity.type
_entity.pdbx_description
1 polymer ?
#
loop_
_entity_poly.entity_id
_entity_poly.type
_entity_poly.pdbx_seq_one_letter_code
_entity_poly.pdbx_strand_id
1 'polypeptide(L)'
;TTTGPNTETLGIPTQDADFDPRVDEYISDEEKKAEKPLPLEARIRFERPKIDGEFITVQLDENPAKTVKIKANLPQRIQEALIRCLKANAGVFATTPGEMPGIDPAV
;
A
#
# COMPACT_ATOMS: atom_id res chain seq x y z
N THR A 1 49.74 -31.42 -31.40
CA THR A 1 49.45 -32.08 -30.12
C THR A 1 48.11 -31.55 -29.65
N THR A 2 46.98 -32.15 -30.03
CA THR A 2 46.36 -33.36 -29.45
C THR A 2 45.89 -33.12 -28.01
N THR A 3 44.60 -32.80 -27.86
CA THR A 3 43.56 -33.61 -27.16
C THR A 3 42.48 -32.69 -26.58
N GLY A 4 41.24 -32.81 -27.08
CA GLY A 4 40.05 -32.78 -26.22
C GLY A 4 39.48 -34.20 -26.10
N PRO A 5 38.30 -34.44 -25.49
CA PRO A 5 37.42 -33.54 -24.73
C PRO A 5 36.93 -34.15 -23.38
N ASN A 6 36.45 -33.32 -22.45
CA ASN A 6 35.68 -33.79 -21.30
C ASN A 6 34.42 -32.92 -21.14
N THR A 7 33.28 -33.50 -21.50
CA THR A 7 31.92 -33.04 -21.20
C THR A 7 31.53 -33.44 -19.79
N GLU A 8 31.26 -32.50 -18.90
CA GLU A 8 30.38 -32.72 -17.74
C GLU A 8 29.46 -31.51 -17.55
N THR A 9 28.26 -31.66 -18.10
CA THR A 9 27.05 -30.94 -17.74
C THR A 9 26.72 -31.24 -16.29
N LEU A 10 26.75 -30.25 -15.39
CA LEU A 10 26.06 -30.35 -14.10
C LEU A 10 25.18 -29.12 -13.92
N GLY A 11 23.87 -29.40 -13.93
CA GLY A 11 22.79 -28.43 -13.95
C GLY A 11 22.84 -27.45 -12.78
N ILE A 12 22.40 -26.24 -13.11
CA ILE A 12 21.81 -25.28 -12.19
C ILE A 12 20.72 -26.05 -11.41
N PRO A 13 20.81 -26.24 -10.08
CA PRO A 13 19.63 -26.55 -9.33
C PRO A 13 18.87 -25.23 -9.24
N THR A 14 17.97 -25.03 -10.18
CA THR A 14 16.78 -24.22 -9.94
C THR A 14 16.25 -24.73 -8.61
N GLN A 15 16.27 -23.90 -7.57
CA GLN A 15 15.48 -24.19 -6.39
C GLN A 15 14.04 -24.05 -6.85
N ASP A 16 13.52 -25.16 -7.36
CA ASP A 16 12.12 -25.39 -7.57
C ASP A 16 11.52 -25.21 -6.17
N ALA A 17 10.96 -24.03 -5.92
CA ALA A 17 10.13 -23.83 -4.76
C ALA A 17 9.03 -24.88 -4.90
N ASP A 18 9.09 -25.89 -4.05
CA ASP A 18 8.01 -26.84 -3.80
C ASP A 18 6.85 -26.02 -3.23
N PHE A 19 6.12 -25.36 -4.13
CA PHE A 19 4.80 -24.86 -3.83
C PHE A 19 3.97 -26.11 -3.60
N ASP A 20 3.81 -26.49 -2.33
CA ASP A 20 2.87 -27.49 -1.87
C ASP A 20 1.62 -27.43 -2.76
N PRO A 21 1.37 -28.44 -3.61
CA PRO A 21 0.21 -28.46 -4.49
C PRO A 21 -1.01 -28.83 -3.66
N ARG A 22 -1.38 -27.95 -2.73
CA ARG A 22 -2.76 -27.80 -2.26
C ARG A 22 -3.55 -26.96 -3.26
N VAL A 23 -3.32 -27.23 -4.54
CA VAL A 23 -4.15 -26.77 -5.63
C VAL A 23 -5.28 -27.79 -5.77
N ASP A 24 -6.50 -27.28 -5.72
CA ASP A 24 -7.76 -27.95 -6.01
C ASP A 24 -8.42 -28.76 -4.88
N GLU A 25 -8.49 -28.21 -3.67
CA GLU A 25 -9.77 -28.36 -2.97
C GLU A 25 -10.76 -27.44 -3.68
N TYR A 26 -11.53 -28.04 -4.59
CA TYR A 26 -12.69 -27.47 -5.28
C TYR A 26 -13.27 -26.29 -4.48
N ILE A 27 -12.97 -25.05 -4.90
CA ILE A 27 -13.93 -23.98 -4.65
C ILE A 27 -15.12 -24.38 -5.50
N SER A 28 -16.03 -25.14 -4.88
CA SER A 28 -17.29 -25.51 -5.49
C SER A 28 -17.89 -24.25 -6.09
N ASP A 29 -18.41 -24.32 -7.31
CA ASP A 29 -19.15 -23.24 -7.98
C ASP A 29 -20.36 -22.72 -7.16
N GLU A 30 -20.60 -23.31 -5.98
CA GLU A 30 -21.58 -22.92 -4.97
C GLU A 30 -21.13 -21.77 -4.05
N GLU A 31 -19.88 -21.27 -4.13
CA GLU A 31 -19.52 -19.99 -3.50
C GLU A 31 -19.92 -18.77 -4.36
N LYS A 32 -20.69 -18.97 -5.43
CA LYS A 32 -21.33 -17.85 -6.16
C LYS A 32 -22.73 -17.57 -5.65
N LYS A 33 -22.98 -17.73 -4.35
CA LYS A 33 -24.16 -17.15 -3.73
C LYS A 33 -23.82 -15.72 -3.37
N ALA A 34 -24.53 -14.78 -3.97
CA ALA A 34 -24.55 -13.38 -3.53
C ALA A 34 -24.72 -13.37 -2.00
N GLU A 35 -23.62 -13.22 -1.27
CA GLU A 35 -23.65 -12.93 0.14
C GLU A 35 -24.55 -11.71 0.25
N LYS A 36 -25.73 -11.92 0.83
CA LYS A 36 -26.61 -10.80 1.12
C LYS A 36 -25.75 -9.85 1.95
N PRO A 37 -25.56 -8.60 1.50
CA PRO A 37 -24.88 -7.64 2.35
C PRO A 37 -25.56 -7.71 3.70
N LEU A 38 -24.76 -7.80 4.76
CA LEU A 38 -25.26 -7.89 6.13
C LEU A 38 -26.43 -6.90 6.28
N PRO A 39 -27.55 -7.31 6.90
CA PRO A 39 -28.69 -6.42 7.08
C PRO A 39 -28.18 -5.07 7.59
N LEU A 40 -28.68 -3.99 7.01
CA LEU A 40 -28.24 -2.61 7.21
C LEU A 40 -28.16 -2.26 8.72
N GLU A 41 -28.99 -2.94 9.50
CA GLU A 41 -29.23 -2.90 10.93
C GLU A 41 -28.11 -3.58 11.74
N ALA A 42 -27.43 -4.58 11.17
CA ALA A 42 -26.25 -5.24 11.75
C ALA A 42 -24.94 -4.48 11.47
N ARG A 43 -24.97 -3.47 10.59
CA ARG A 43 -23.82 -2.60 10.34
C ARG A 43 -23.77 -1.55 11.44
N ILE A 44 -22.93 -1.77 12.44
CA ILE A 44 -22.61 -0.73 13.43
C ILE A 44 -22.07 0.49 12.66
N ARG A 45 -22.82 1.59 12.70
CA ARG A 45 -22.36 2.88 12.17
C ARG A 45 -21.39 3.46 13.19
N PHE A 46 -20.11 3.14 13.01
CA PHE A 46 -19.06 3.89 13.69
C PHE A 46 -19.03 5.29 13.07
N GLU A 47 -19.60 6.26 13.79
CA GLU A 47 -19.42 7.66 13.42
C GLU A 47 -17.91 7.94 13.46
N ARG A 48 -17.36 8.29 12.29
CA ARG A 48 -15.95 8.71 12.26
C ARG A 48 -15.83 9.97 13.11
N PRO A 49 -14.83 10.06 14.00
CA PRO A 49 -14.58 11.29 14.73
C PRO A 49 -14.43 12.44 13.74
N LYS A 50 -15.25 13.48 13.90
CA LYS A 50 -15.02 14.74 13.21
C LYS A 50 -13.72 15.30 13.77
N ILE A 51 -12.73 15.44 12.91
CA ILE A 51 -11.48 16.07 13.30
C ILE A 51 -11.78 17.58 13.33
N ASP A 52 -12.09 18.08 14.52
CA ASP A 52 -12.33 19.50 14.75
C ASP A 52 -11.00 20.26 14.89
N GLY A 53 -10.98 21.51 14.42
CA GLY A 53 -9.82 22.39 14.52
C GLY A 53 -9.32 22.97 13.19
N GLU A 54 -8.43 23.96 13.32
CA GLU A 54 -7.80 24.65 12.21
C GLU A 54 -6.53 23.92 11.76
N PHE A 55 -6.32 23.85 10.44
CA PHE A 55 -5.19 23.17 9.82
C PHE A 55 -4.47 24.08 8.85
N ILE A 56 -3.16 23.86 8.72
CA ILE A 56 -2.29 24.48 7.72
C ILE A 56 -1.99 23.43 6.67
N THR A 57 -2.16 23.81 5.40
CA THR A 57 -1.74 22.98 4.26
C THR A 57 -0.27 23.24 3.96
N VAL A 58 0.51 22.18 3.87
CA VAL A 58 1.96 22.22 3.60
C VAL A 58 2.21 21.44 2.31
N GLN A 59 2.88 22.07 1.34
CA GLN A 59 3.41 21.39 0.15
C GLN A 59 4.68 20.62 0.54
N LEU A 60 4.74 19.35 0.17
CA LEU A 60 5.87 18.47 0.50
C LEU A 60 7.02 18.59 -0.49
N ASP A 61 6.72 18.77 -1.78
CA ASP A 61 7.70 18.86 -2.85
C ASP A 61 7.28 19.88 -3.94
N GLU A 62 7.86 19.79 -5.14
CA GLU A 62 7.58 20.67 -6.28
C GLU A 62 6.18 20.45 -6.89
N ASN A 63 5.56 19.31 -6.61
CA ASN A 63 4.23 18.99 -7.12
C ASN A 63 3.16 19.61 -6.19
N PRO A 64 2.37 20.58 -6.67
CA PRO A 64 1.34 21.23 -5.84
C PRO A 64 0.22 20.26 -5.39
N ALA A 65 0.10 19.08 -6.00
CA ALA A 65 -0.84 18.05 -5.55
C ALA A 65 -0.37 17.34 -4.27
N LYS A 66 0.93 17.32 -3.99
CA LYS A 66 1.54 16.61 -2.86
C LYS A 66 1.51 17.46 -1.61
N THR A 67 0.32 17.59 -1.03
CA THR A 67 0.09 18.40 0.15
C THR A 67 -0.38 17.58 1.33
N VAL A 68 -0.06 18.06 2.53
CA VAL A 68 -0.54 17.49 3.80
C VAL A 68 -1.12 18.58 4.68
N LYS A 69 -2.12 18.22 5.49
CA LYS A 69 -2.71 19.11 6.49
C LYS A 69 -2.13 18.80 7.86
N ILE A 70 -1.55 19.81 8.50
CA ILE A 70 -1.07 19.75 9.88
C ILE A 70 -1.90 20.69 10.76
N LYS A 71 -2.00 20.42 12.05
CA LYS A 71 -2.74 21.30 12.98
C LYS A 71 -2.11 22.70 13.04
N ALA A 72 -2.92 23.75 13.00
CA ALA A 72 -2.44 25.13 12.93
C ALA A 72 -1.83 25.62 14.25
N ASN A 73 -2.39 25.23 15.39
CA ASN A 73 -2.01 25.74 16.71
C ASN A 73 -0.91 24.90 17.38
N LEU A 74 0.12 24.50 16.63
CA LEU A 74 1.29 23.81 17.18
C LEU A 74 2.32 24.84 17.68
N PRO A 75 3.08 24.55 18.76
CA PRO A 75 4.21 25.38 19.13
C PRO A 75 5.18 25.53 17.95
N GLN A 76 5.63 26.74 17.64
CA GLN A 76 6.42 27.06 16.45
C GLN A 76 7.58 26.08 16.20
N ARG A 77 8.39 25.82 17.24
CA ARG A 77 9.49 24.84 17.20
C ARG A 77 9.09 23.43 16.75
N ILE A 78 7.90 22.98 17.17
CA ILE A 78 7.36 21.67 16.78
C ILE A 78 6.82 21.72 15.35
N GLN A 79 6.11 22.80 15.00
CA GLN A 79 5.58 22.99 13.65
C GLN A 79 6.70 22.99 12.60
N GLU A 80 7.76 23.76 12.82
CA GLU A 80 8.91 23.84 11.91
C GLU A 80 9.64 22.50 11.81
N ALA A 81 9.88 21.83 12.93
CA ALA A 81 10.52 20.51 12.94
C ALA A 81 9.66 19.46 12.20
N LEU A 82 8.34 19.49 12.38
CA LEU A 82 7.40 18.61 11.70
C LEU A 82 7.41 18.87 10.19
N ILE A 83 7.29 20.13 9.75
CA ILE A 83 7.33 20.50 8.34
C ILE A 83 8.62 20.02 7.69
N ARG A 84 9.77 20.25 8.35
CA ARG A 84 11.07 19.79 7.87
C ARG A 84 11.12 18.27 7.73
N CYS A 85 10.63 17.55 8.74
CA CYS A 85 10.57 16.10 8.72
C CYS A 85 9.70 15.58 7.55
N LEU A 86 8.51 16.14 7.38
CA LEU A 86 7.58 15.76 6.32
C LEU A 86 8.19 15.99 4.93
N LYS A 87 8.80 17.15 4.69
CA LYS A 87 9.46 17.48 3.43
C LYS A 87 10.65 16.55 3.12
N ALA A 88 11.46 16.24 4.12
CA ALA A 88 12.58 15.29 3.96
C ALA A 88 12.12 13.87 3.59
N ASN A 89 10.85 13.53 3.88
CA ASN A 89 10.26 12.21 3.64
C ASN A 89 9.14 12.27 2.58
N ALA A 90 9.14 13.26 1.68
CA ALA A 90 8.05 13.45 0.71
C ALA A 90 7.78 12.21 -0.15
N GLY A 91 8.81 11.39 -0.45
CA GLY A 91 8.67 10.16 -1.23
C GLY A 91 8.17 8.93 -0.45
N VAL A 92 7.97 9.03 0.86
CA VAL A 92 7.51 7.91 1.71
C VAL A 92 5.99 7.81 1.72
N PHE A 93 5.28 8.91 1.50
CA PHE A 93 3.83 8.99 1.61
C PHE A 93 3.17 8.93 0.23
N ALA A 94 2.13 8.10 0.11
CA ALA A 94 1.16 8.21 -0.97
C ALA A 94 0.21 9.37 -0.65
N THR A 95 0.45 10.51 -1.27
CA THR A 95 -0.32 11.76 -1.10
C THR A 95 -1.48 11.88 -2.07
N THR A 96 -1.53 11.01 -3.09
CA THR A 96 -2.62 10.92 -4.04
C THR A 96 -3.13 9.48 -4.16
N PRO A 97 -4.41 9.26 -4.51
CA PRO A 97 -4.95 7.92 -4.71
C PRO A 97 -4.16 7.09 -5.72
N GLY A 98 -3.63 7.72 -6.78
CA GLY A 98 -2.82 7.04 -7.79
C GLY A 98 -1.47 6.50 -7.29
N GLU A 99 -1.00 6.96 -6.13
CA GLU A 99 0.21 6.44 -5.47
C GLU A 99 -0.10 5.22 -4.57
N MET A 100 -1.37 4.91 -4.33
CA MET A 100 -1.81 3.79 -3.50
C MET A 100 -2.20 2.59 -4.39
N PRO A 101 -1.38 1.52 -4.46
CA PRO A 101 -1.73 0.34 -5.24
C PRO A 101 -2.99 -0.33 -4.68
N GLY A 102 -3.90 -0.73 -5.57
CA GLY A 102 -5.15 -1.40 -5.19
C GLY A 102 -6.32 -0.46 -4.83
N ILE A 103 -6.14 0.87 -4.94
CA ILE A 103 -7.22 1.84 -4.83
C ILE A 103 -7.53 2.41 -6.21
N ASP A 104 -8.81 2.49 -6.57
CA ASP A 104 -9.25 3.16 -7.80
C ASP A 104 -8.99 4.68 -7.67
N PRO A 105 -8.15 5.29 -8.53
CA PRO A 105 -7.88 6.71 -8.47
C PRO A 105 -9.08 7.62 -8.79
N ALA A 106 -10.19 7.07 -9.30
CA ALA A 106 -11.38 7.82 -9.69
C ALA A 106 -12.50 7.89 -8.62
N VAL A 107 -12.33 7.24 -7.46
CA VAL A 107 -13.35 7.13 -6.41
C VAL A 107 -13.38 8.34 -5.45
#